data_AF-A0A0C9Y7X6-F1
#
_entry.id   AF-A0A0C9Y7X6-F1
#
_cell.length_a   1.000
_cell.length_b   1.000
_cell.length_c   1.000
_cell.angle_alpha   90.00
_cell.angle_beta   90.00
_cell.angle_gamma   90.00
#
_symmetry.space_group_name_H-M   'P 1'
#
loop_
_entity.id
_entity.type
_entity.pdbx_description
1 polymer ?
#
loop_
_entity_poly.entity_id
_entity_poly.type
_entity_poly.pdbx_seq_one_letter_code
_entity_poly.pdbx_strand_id
1 'polypeptide(L)'
;KTLNLCTYKLHALGDYTTTIKMFGTLDSYSTQSVIGKARFICTSWKAFVQQLAHIECQQARIQKIHDSFQVTKDPLEPVPNVPEECYNVRKSQHRPIDLADLIRKNSGDPALQEFTLRLKCHLLPRIRAMHNIPGREDSLPTATVDHLLIRSNHLYQHHILQVNYTTYDVQCGQDIFNPTTDHHDVMMLATPENTNELETIHQCYCCFCYARIIGIYHANIQYIGPGFSSYPPC
;
A
#
# COMPACT_ATOMS: atom_id res chain seq x y z
N LYS A 1 31.28 -61.84 -27.80
CA LYS A 1 31.11 -61.71 -26.33
C LYS A 1 30.49 -63.01 -25.82
N THR A 2 31.21 -63.78 -25.01
CA THR A 2 30.72 -65.03 -24.40
C THR A 2 29.93 -64.70 -23.13
N LEU A 3 28.75 -65.31 -22.99
CA LEU A 3 27.88 -65.08 -21.84
C LEU A 3 28.45 -65.83 -20.62
N ASN A 4 28.76 -65.10 -19.54
CA ASN A 4 29.30 -65.69 -18.31
C ASN A 4 28.15 -66.03 -17.34
N LEU A 5 27.91 -67.32 -17.15
CA LEU A 5 26.83 -67.85 -16.30
C LEU A 5 27.21 -67.93 -14.81
N CYS A 6 28.49 -67.85 -14.45
CA CYS A 6 28.98 -68.02 -13.08
C CYS A 6 28.88 -66.75 -12.23
N THR A 7 27.96 -65.84 -12.54
CA THR A 7 27.75 -64.64 -11.73
C THR A 7 26.62 -64.88 -10.74
N TYR A 8 26.82 -64.47 -9.49
CA TYR A 8 25.80 -64.58 -8.44
C TYR A 8 24.42 -64.06 -8.88
N LYS A 9 24.40 -63.00 -9.69
CA LYS A 9 23.17 -62.42 -10.25
C LYS A 9 22.32 -63.44 -11.02
N LEU A 10 22.96 -64.37 -11.73
CA LEU A 10 22.26 -65.42 -12.50
C LEU A 10 21.79 -66.58 -11.64
N HIS A 11 22.49 -66.86 -10.54
CA HIS A 11 22.12 -67.93 -9.62
C HIS A 11 20.97 -67.50 -8.68
N ALA A 12 20.89 -66.21 -8.34
CA ALA A 12 19.83 -65.63 -7.53
C ALA A 12 18.56 -65.29 -8.33
N LEU A 13 18.50 -65.59 -9.64
CA LEU A 13 17.36 -65.24 -10.51
C LEU A 13 16.02 -65.83 -10.05
N GLY A 14 16.05 -67.02 -9.44
CA GLY A 14 14.86 -67.64 -8.83
C GLY A 14 14.33 -66.85 -7.64
N ASP A 15 15.22 -66.35 -6.79
CA ASP A 15 14.87 -65.65 -5.53
C ASP A 15 14.32 -64.23 -5.78
N TYR A 16 14.65 -63.60 -6.91
CA TYR A 16 14.04 -62.32 -7.26
C TYR A 16 12.53 -62.44 -7.48
N THR A 17 12.02 -63.59 -7.94
CA THR A 17 10.58 -63.74 -8.22
C THR A 17 9.74 -63.73 -6.95
N THR A 18 10.20 -64.41 -5.89
CA THR A 18 9.56 -64.41 -4.57
C THR A 18 9.69 -63.04 -3.92
N THR A 19 10.87 -62.42 -4.04
CA THR A 19 11.14 -61.08 -3.50
C THR A 19 10.27 -60.01 -4.16
N ILE A 20 10.07 -60.03 -5.48
CA ILE A 20 9.20 -59.10 -6.22
C ILE A 20 7.73 -59.28 -5.81
N LYS A 21 7.26 -60.52 -5.59
CA LYS A 21 5.90 -60.78 -5.12
C LYS A 21 5.69 -60.27 -3.68
N MET A 22 6.71 -60.38 -2.83
CA MET A 22 6.63 -60.02 -1.42
C MET A 22 6.77 -58.51 -1.18
N PHE A 23 7.61 -57.83 -1.95
CA PHE A 23 7.98 -56.42 -1.71
C PHE A 23 7.66 -55.47 -2.89
N GLY A 24 7.22 -55.98 -4.03
CA GLY A 24 7.01 -55.20 -5.25
C GLY A 24 8.32 -54.89 -6.00
N THR A 25 8.22 -54.12 -7.09
CA THR A 25 9.40 -53.64 -7.82
C THR A 25 10.11 -52.55 -7.02
N LEU A 26 11.42 -52.70 -6.80
CA LEU A 26 12.24 -51.71 -6.10
C LEU A 26 12.67 -50.51 -6.98
N ASP A 27 12.30 -50.51 -8.27
CA ASP A 27 12.69 -49.51 -9.27
C ASP A 27 12.18 -48.06 -8.97
N SER A 28 11.34 -47.91 -7.95
CA SER A 28 10.74 -46.62 -7.58
C SER A 28 11.13 -46.10 -6.19
N TYR A 29 11.90 -46.85 -5.40
CA TYR A 29 12.32 -46.41 -4.06
C TYR A 29 13.61 -45.59 -4.16
N SER A 30 13.48 -44.30 -4.44
CA SER A 30 14.56 -43.33 -4.27
C SER A 30 14.34 -42.58 -2.95
N THR A 31 15.36 -42.56 -2.09
CA THR A 31 15.38 -41.72 -0.88
C THR A 31 15.58 -40.24 -1.18
N GLN A 32 15.78 -39.85 -2.45
CA GLN A 32 15.70 -38.45 -2.85
C GLN A 32 14.25 -38.00 -2.85
N SER A 33 13.94 -37.16 -1.87
CA SER A 33 12.68 -36.44 -1.73
C SER A 33 12.15 -35.97 -3.10
N VAL A 34 10.90 -36.35 -3.39
CA VAL A 34 10.18 -36.19 -4.67
C VAL A 34 10.20 -34.74 -5.20
N ILE A 35 10.48 -33.77 -4.33
CA ILE A 35 10.64 -32.34 -4.62
C ILE A 35 11.80 -32.07 -5.60
N GLY A 36 12.90 -32.83 -5.52
CA GLY A 36 14.07 -32.65 -6.40
C GLY A 36 13.78 -33.00 -7.87
N LYS A 37 12.95 -34.04 -8.10
CA LYS A 37 12.61 -34.51 -9.45
C LYS A 37 11.69 -33.53 -10.19
N ALA A 38 10.71 -32.94 -9.51
CA ALA A 38 9.83 -31.94 -10.13
C ALA A 38 10.60 -30.68 -10.57
N ARG A 39 11.53 -30.21 -9.74
CA ARG A 39 12.37 -29.04 -10.05
C ARG A 39 13.41 -29.33 -11.14
N PHE A 40 13.89 -30.58 -11.21
CA PHE A 40 14.83 -31.01 -12.25
C PHE A 40 14.23 -30.92 -13.67
N ILE A 41 12.92 -31.18 -13.82
CA ILE A 41 12.20 -30.99 -15.11
C ILE A 41 12.28 -29.54 -15.59
N CYS A 42 12.35 -28.57 -14.68
CA CYS A 42 12.44 -27.14 -14.98
C CYS A 42 13.87 -26.67 -15.31
N THR A 43 14.85 -27.58 -15.39
CA THR A 43 16.23 -27.25 -15.74
C THR A 43 16.53 -27.55 -17.21
N SER A 44 17.53 -26.88 -17.79
CA SER A 44 17.99 -27.15 -19.16
C SER A 44 18.90 -28.38 -19.27
N TRP A 45 18.94 -29.22 -18.21
CA TRP A 45 19.74 -30.45 -18.11
C TRP A 45 21.27 -30.23 -18.17
N LYS A 46 21.73 -28.99 -18.36
CA LYS A 46 23.14 -28.57 -18.33
C LYS A 46 23.42 -27.80 -17.06
N ALA A 47 24.46 -28.19 -16.32
CA ALA A 47 24.80 -27.57 -15.02
C ALA A 47 23.58 -27.47 -14.06
N PHE A 48 22.73 -28.50 -14.05
CA PHE A 48 21.42 -28.50 -13.39
C PHE A 48 21.47 -28.18 -11.89
N VAL A 49 22.59 -28.47 -11.21
CA VAL A 49 22.80 -28.15 -9.78
C VAL A 49 22.72 -26.64 -9.52
N GLN A 50 23.35 -25.81 -10.36
CA GLN A 50 23.31 -24.35 -10.21
C GLN A 50 21.90 -23.80 -10.49
N GLN A 51 21.20 -24.38 -11.47
CA GLN A 51 19.84 -24.00 -11.82
C GLN A 51 18.84 -24.37 -10.72
N LEU A 52 18.99 -25.55 -10.12
CA LEU A 52 18.21 -25.97 -8.96
C LEU A 52 18.39 -25.03 -7.77
N ALA A 53 19.64 -24.67 -7.46
CA ALA A 53 19.95 -23.71 -6.40
C ALA A 53 19.30 -22.34 -6.67
N HIS A 54 19.32 -21.88 -7.93
CA HIS A 54 18.68 -20.63 -8.31
C HIS A 54 17.15 -20.67 -8.18
N ILE A 55 16.50 -21.76 -8.63
CA ILE A 55 15.06 -21.99 -8.49
C ILE A 55 14.67 -22.01 -7.01
N GLU A 56 15.46 -22.69 -6.17
CA GLU A 56 15.23 -22.76 -4.73
C GLU A 56 15.35 -21.38 -4.06
N CYS A 57 16.39 -20.62 -4.41
CA CYS A 57 16.57 -19.25 -3.92
C CYS A 57 15.42 -18.33 -4.35
N GLN A 58 14.95 -18.43 -5.60
CA GLN A 58 13.81 -17.66 -6.08
C GLN A 58 12.53 -18.03 -5.34
N GLN A 59 12.24 -19.32 -5.16
CA GLN A 59 11.07 -19.79 -4.41
C GLN A 59 11.12 -19.33 -2.95
N ALA A 60 12.29 -19.43 -2.29
CA ALA A 60 12.48 -18.95 -0.92
C ALA A 60 12.28 -17.43 -0.81
N ARG A 61 12.71 -16.64 -1.82
CA ARG A 61 12.49 -15.20 -1.87
C ARG A 61 11.01 -14.86 -2.04
N ILE A 62 10.32 -15.53 -2.97
CA ILE A 62 8.86 -15.35 -3.18
C ILE A 62 8.10 -15.72 -1.92
N GLN A 63 8.47 -16.79 -1.24
CA GLN A 63 7.83 -17.19 0.02
C GLN A 63 8.05 -16.15 1.11
N LYS A 64 9.27 -15.63 1.30
CA LYS A 64 9.52 -14.53 2.25
C LYS A 64 8.69 -13.28 1.94
N ILE A 65 8.56 -12.93 0.67
CA ILE A 65 7.70 -11.82 0.22
C ILE A 65 6.25 -12.11 0.61
N HIS A 66 5.74 -13.29 0.28
CA HIS A 66 4.37 -13.69 0.60
C HIS A 66 4.11 -13.72 2.11
N ASP A 67 5.04 -14.23 2.91
CA ASP A 67 4.94 -14.26 4.37
C ASP A 67 4.93 -12.83 4.96
N SER A 68 5.74 -11.91 4.42
CA SER A 68 5.70 -10.50 4.81
C SER A 68 4.36 -9.83 4.49
N PHE A 69 3.70 -10.23 3.39
CA PHE A 69 2.36 -9.78 3.05
C PHE A 69 1.27 -10.50 3.87
N GLN A 70 1.49 -11.73 4.33
CA GLN A 70 0.52 -12.44 5.19
C GLN A 70 0.43 -11.88 6.61
N VAL A 71 1.51 -11.31 7.14
CA VAL A 71 1.45 -10.50 8.38
C VAL A 71 0.54 -9.28 8.19
N THR A 72 0.29 -8.88 6.94
CA THR A 72 -0.59 -7.78 6.54
C THR A 72 -1.89 -8.29 5.88
N LYS A 73 -2.41 -9.46 6.27
CA LYS A 73 -3.73 -9.96 5.84
C LYS A 73 -4.87 -9.24 6.55
N ASP A 74 -4.96 -7.94 6.36
CA ASP A 74 -6.26 -7.31 6.31
C ASP A 74 -6.80 -7.53 4.89
N PRO A 75 -8.10 -7.84 4.69
CA PRO A 75 -8.69 -7.80 3.37
C PRO A 75 -8.36 -6.43 2.77
N LEU A 76 -7.60 -6.41 1.67
CA LEU A 76 -7.34 -5.20 0.93
C LEU A 76 -8.66 -4.83 0.25
N GLU A 77 -9.54 -4.11 0.95
CA GLU A 77 -10.66 -3.50 0.27
C GLU A 77 -10.06 -2.57 -0.78
N PRO A 78 -10.47 -2.73 -2.04
CA PRO A 78 -9.98 -1.90 -3.12
C PRO A 78 -10.26 -0.43 -2.77
N VAL A 79 -9.30 0.44 -3.06
CA VAL A 79 -9.57 1.89 -3.06
C VAL A 79 -10.71 2.11 -4.07
N PRO A 80 -11.80 2.81 -3.70
CA PRO A 80 -12.88 3.11 -4.63
C PRO A 80 -12.29 3.79 -5.87
N ASN A 81 -12.51 3.23 -7.05
CA ASN A 81 -12.06 3.86 -8.29
C ASN A 81 -13.26 4.61 -8.88
N VAL A 82 -13.52 5.81 -8.34
CA VAL A 82 -14.57 6.72 -8.81
C VAL A 82 -13.90 7.76 -9.70
N PRO A 83 -14.06 7.71 -11.03
CA PRO A 83 -13.39 8.64 -11.96
C PRO A 83 -13.87 10.08 -11.80
N GLU A 84 -15.09 10.31 -11.32
CA GLU A 84 -15.65 11.65 -11.11
C GLU A 84 -15.06 12.38 -9.90
N GLU A 85 -14.42 11.65 -8.97
CA GLU A 85 -13.75 12.25 -7.81
C GLU A 85 -12.32 12.66 -8.20
N CYS A 86 -11.86 13.84 -7.74
CA CYS A 86 -10.50 14.31 -8.02
C CYS A 86 -9.42 13.41 -7.38
N TYR A 87 -9.74 12.74 -6.29
CA TYR A 87 -8.85 11.80 -5.63
C TYR A 87 -9.64 10.73 -4.88
N ASN A 88 -9.07 9.54 -4.78
CA ASN A 88 -9.63 8.41 -4.07
C ASN A 88 -8.67 7.96 -2.96
N VAL A 89 -9.22 7.84 -1.75
CA VAL A 89 -8.56 7.26 -0.58
C VAL A 89 -9.50 6.23 0.02
N ARG A 90 -8.93 5.15 0.57
CA ARG A 90 -9.72 4.11 1.22
C ARG A 90 -10.53 4.70 2.38
N LYS A 91 -11.77 4.23 2.58
CA LYS A 91 -12.67 4.70 3.66
C LYS A 91 -12.67 3.78 4.90
N SER A 92 -11.86 2.74 4.87
CA SER A 92 -11.73 1.76 5.96
C SER A 92 -11.14 2.39 7.21
N GLN A 93 -11.73 2.07 8.36
CA GLN A 93 -11.33 2.59 9.68
C GLN A 93 -10.39 1.64 10.45
N HIS A 94 -9.79 0.66 9.77
CA HIS A 94 -9.05 -0.44 10.41
C HIS A 94 -7.75 -0.01 11.12
N ARG A 95 -7.16 1.13 10.73
CA ARG A 95 -5.90 1.63 11.30
C ARG A 95 -6.09 2.96 12.02
N PRO A 96 -6.79 2.97 13.16
CA PRO A 96 -7.00 4.16 13.95
C PRO A 96 -5.69 4.57 14.65
N ILE A 97 -5.41 5.86 14.61
CA ILE A 97 -4.35 6.54 15.34
C ILE A 97 -5.03 7.60 16.19
N ASP A 98 -4.91 7.49 17.50
CA ASP A 98 -5.34 8.55 18.41
C ASP A 98 -4.45 9.78 18.21
N LEU A 99 -5.08 10.90 17.88
CA LEU A 99 -4.41 12.17 17.62
C LEU A 99 -3.66 12.68 18.86
N ALA A 100 -4.21 12.47 20.05
CA ALA A 100 -3.56 12.88 21.29
C ALA A 100 -2.27 12.08 21.54
N ASP A 101 -2.32 10.78 21.29
CA ASP A 101 -1.16 9.90 21.38
C ASP A 101 -0.10 10.22 20.33
N LEU A 102 -0.52 10.53 19.10
CA LEU A 102 0.39 10.94 18.03
C LEU A 102 1.17 12.20 18.40
N ILE A 103 0.48 13.22 18.89
CA ILE A 103 1.09 14.49 19.32
C ILE A 103 2.01 14.26 20.51
N ARG A 104 1.57 13.48 21.51
CA ARG A 104 2.37 13.18 22.70
C ARG A 104 3.66 12.43 22.38
N LYS A 105 3.61 11.43 21.49
CA LYS A 105 4.78 10.64 21.08
C LYS A 105 5.81 11.47 20.30
N ASN A 106 5.36 12.51 19.62
CA ASN A 106 6.19 13.34 18.75
C ASN A 106 6.24 14.80 19.23
N SER A 107 6.26 15.03 20.54
CA SER A 107 6.21 16.38 21.13
C SER A 107 7.39 17.28 20.75
N GLY A 108 8.51 16.68 20.30
CA GLY A 108 9.67 17.41 19.80
C GLY A 108 9.59 17.81 18.33
N ASP A 109 8.59 17.35 17.58
CA ASP A 109 8.43 17.64 16.15
C ASP A 109 7.73 19.01 15.96
N PRO A 110 8.40 20.00 15.33
CA PRO A 110 7.79 21.30 15.03
C PRO A 110 6.53 21.21 14.16
N ALA A 111 6.42 20.19 13.30
CA ALA A 111 5.26 20.00 12.43
C ALA A 111 4.00 19.62 13.21
N LEU A 112 4.16 19.02 14.39
CA LEU A 112 3.06 18.59 15.25
C LEU A 112 2.72 19.58 16.36
N GLN A 113 3.44 20.70 16.46
CA GLN A 113 3.08 21.79 17.35
C GLN A 113 1.77 22.44 16.90
N GLU A 114 0.81 22.52 17.84
CA GLU A 114 -0.54 23.04 17.59
C GLU A 114 -1.28 22.33 16.44
N PHE A 115 -0.91 21.07 16.14
CA PHE A 115 -1.39 20.35 14.97
C PHE A 115 -2.91 20.32 14.86
N THR A 116 -3.60 19.99 15.95
CA THR A 116 -5.07 19.92 15.97
C THR A 116 -5.71 21.28 15.65
N LEU A 117 -5.16 22.37 16.18
CA LEU A 117 -5.67 23.71 15.92
C LEU A 117 -5.47 24.08 14.44
N ARG A 118 -4.25 23.90 13.92
CA ARG A 118 -3.91 24.18 12.52
C ARG A 118 -4.75 23.34 11.55
N LEU A 119 -4.97 22.07 11.88
CA LEU A 119 -5.83 21.17 11.12
C LEU A 119 -7.27 21.68 11.08
N LYS A 120 -7.84 22.07 12.22
CA LYS A 120 -9.20 22.64 12.27
C LYS A 120 -9.31 23.93 11.48
N CYS A 121 -8.35 24.85 11.62
CA CYS A 121 -8.29 26.10 10.86
C CYS A 121 -8.25 25.86 9.36
N HIS A 122 -7.51 24.85 8.91
CA HIS A 122 -7.40 24.49 7.48
C HIS A 122 -8.68 23.87 6.92
N LEU A 123 -9.36 23.04 7.70
CA LEU A 123 -10.54 22.30 7.25
C LEU A 123 -11.82 23.14 7.28
N LEU A 124 -11.95 24.05 8.24
CA LEU A 124 -13.14 24.88 8.42
C LEU A 124 -13.57 25.65 7.15
N PRO A 125 -12.70 26.40 6.45
CA PRO A 125 -13.10 27.11 5.24
C PRO A 125 -13.52 26.17 4.11
N ARG A 126 -12.85 25.01 3.99
CA ARG A 126 -13.18 23.99 2.98
C ARG A 126 -14.55 23.36 3.21
N ILE A 127 -14.88 23.05 4.47
CA ILE A 127 -16.20 22.50 4.83
C ILE A 127 -17.30 23.54 4.61
N ARG A 128 -17.06 24.82 4.95
CA ARG A 128 -18.02 25.90 4.68
C ARG A 128 -18.31 26.05 3.19
N ALA A 129 -17.27 25.99 2.36
CA ALA A 129 -17.40 26.03 0.90
C ALA A 129 -18.23 24.85 0.37
N MET A 130 -18.01 23.63 0.88
CA MET A 130 -18.81 22.45 0.51
C MET A 130 -20.29 22.58 0.86
N HIS A 131 -20.61 23.23 1.97
CA HIS A 131 -22.01 23.40 2.43
C HIS A 131 -22.65 24.71 1.92
N ASN A 132 -21.98 25.48 1.06
CA ASN A 132 -22.42 26.80 0.60
C ASN A 132 -22.79 27.75 1.76
N ILE A 133 -22.13 27.62 2.91
CA ILE A 133 -22.39 28.50 4.07
C ILE A 133 -21.65 29.82 3.82
N PRO A 134 -22.34 30.96 3.73
CA PRO A 134 -21.68 32.24 3.50
C PRO A 134 -20.71 32.54 4.65
N GLY A 135 -19.42 32.61 4.32
CA GLY A 135 -18.37 32.98 5.26
C GLY A 135 -18.35 34.49 5.44
N ARG A 136 -18.66 34.97 6.64
CA ARG A 136 -18.25 36.31 7.06
C ARG A 136 -16.74 36.26 7.24
N GLU A 137 -15.98 36.97 6.40
CA GLU A 137 -14.51 37.02 6.37
C GLU A 137 -13.88 37.74 7.58
N ASP A 138 -14.52 37.69 8.75
CA ASP A 138 -14.00 38.34 9.94
C ASP A 138 -13.17 37.31 10.72
N SER A 139 -11.85 37.41 10.53
CA SER A 139 -10.77 36.95 11.43
C SER A 139 -11.13 35.75 12.32
N LEU A 140 -10.72 34.53 11.91
CA LEU A 140 -10.98 33.25 12.59
C LEU A 140 -10.83 33.37 14.12
N PRO A 141 -11.91 33.59 14.90
CA PRO A 141 -11.80 33.59 16.34
C PRO A 141 -11.58 32.14 16.75
N THR A 142 -10.75 31.90 17.78
CA THR A 142 -10.55 30.57 18.37
C THR A 142 -11.89 29.87 18.71
N ALA A 143 -12.95 30.64 18.98
CA ALA A 143 -14.31 30.11 19.20
C ALA A 143 -14.93 29.40 17.97
N THR A 144 -14.46 29.67 16.75
CA THR A 144 -15.03 29.09 15.52
C THR A 144 -14.47 27.72 15.16
N VAL A 145 -13.28 27.36 15.65
CA VAL A 145 -12.71 26.01 15.46
C VAL A 145 -13.36 24.97 16.37
N ASP A 146 -14.02 25.38 17.45
CA ASP A 146 -14.80 24.49 18.31
C ASP A 146 -16.05 23.92 17.62
N HIS A 147 -16.50 24.56 16.53
CA HIS A 147 -17.56 24.05 15.69
C HIS A 147 -17.17 22.80 14.89
N LEU A 148 -15.89 22.44 14.86
CA LEU A 148 -15.39 21.27 14.13
C LEU A 148 -14.96 20.19 15.12
N LEU A 149 -15.65 19.05 15.10
CA LEU A 149 -15.35 17.88 15.90
C LEU A 149 -14.76 16.77 15.02
N ILE A 150 -13.58 16.27 15.42
CA ILE A 150 -13.01 15.04 14.87
C ILE A 150 -13.56 13.89 15.68
N ARG A 151 -14.30 12.97 15.03
CA ARG A 151 -14.96 11.85 15.70
C ARG A 151 -13.92 10.98 16.40
N SER A 152 -14.20 10.70 17.68
CA SER A 152 -13.36 9.88 18.56
C SER A 152 -11.91 10.35 18.70
N ASN A 153 -11.54 11.56 18.25
CA ASN A 153 -10.15 12.03 18.20
C ASN A 153 -9.21 11.10 17.39
N HIS A 154 -9.73 10.36 16.42
CA HIS A 154 -8.95 9.41 15.63
C HIS A 154 -8.69 9.91 14.22
N LEU A 155 -7.47 9.69 13.75
CA LEU A 155 -7.10 9.69 12.35
C LEU A 155 -6.96 8.24 11.89
N TYR A 156 -7.28 7.96 10.65
CA TYR A 156 -7.14 6.62 10.09
C TYR A 156 -6.11 6.63 8.99
N GLN A 157 -5.04 5.87 9.18
CA GLN A 157 -3.88 5.86 8.30
C GLN A 157 -4.09 4.97 7.08
N HIS A 158 -3.64 5.46 5.93
CA HIS A 158 -3.64 4.76 4.66
C HIS A 158 -2.27 4.79 3.98
N HIS A 159 -2.10 3.86 3.05
CA HIS A 159 -0.87 3.73 2.25
C HIS A 159 -1.07 4.06 0.78
N ILE A 160 -2.31 4.25 0.31
CA ILE A 160 -2.59 4.47 -1.10
C ILE A 160 -3.47 5.71 -1.22
N LEU A 161 -3.00 6.67 -2.02
CA LEU A 161 -3.75 7.82 -2.51
C LEU A 161 -3.75 7.71 -4.04
N GLN A 162 -4.94 7.78 -4.62
CA GLN A 162 -5.13 7.81 -6.06
C GLN A 162 -5.60 9.20 -6.46
N VAL A 163 -4.93 9.85 -7.40
CA VAL A 163 -5.32 11.17 -7.92
C VAL A 163 -5.72 11.01 -9.37
N ASN A 164 -6.95 11.40 -9.69
CA ASN A 164 -7.47 11.34 -11.05
C ASN A 164 -7.19 12.66 -11.76
N TYR A 165 -6.75 12.57 -13.01
CA TYR A 165 -6.49 13.74 -13.84
C TYR A 165 -6.96 13.51 -15.27
N THR A 166 -7.32 14.59 -15.94
CA THR A 166 -7.69 14.56 -17.36
C THR A 166 -6.44 14.72 -18.20
N THR A 167 -6.19 13.80 -19.11
CA THR A 167 -5.14 13.93 -20.13
C THR A 167 -5.64 14.81 -21.28
N TYR A 168 -4.70 15.29 -22.11
CA TYR A 168 -4.99 16.21 -23.23
C TYR A 168 -5.98 15.65 -24.27
N ASP A 169 -6.14 14.35 -24.33
CA ASP A 169 -7.08 13.63 -25.19
C ASP A 169 -8.42 13.32 -24.49
N VAL A 170 -8.72 14.02 -23.38
CA VAL A 170 -9.97 13.87 -22.59
C VAL A 170 -10.12 12.45 -22.02
N GLN A 171 -9.02 11.69 -21.94
CA GLN A 171 -9.00 10.44 -21.21
C GLN A 171 -8.80 10.71 -19.71
N CYS A 172 -9.27 9.78 -18.88
CA CYS A 172 -9.03 9.81 -17.44
C CYS A 172 -7.75 9.04 -17.13
N GLY A 173 -6.73 9.72 -16.65
CA GLY A 173 -5.51 9.15 -16.08
C GLY A 173 -5.59 9.10 -14.55
N GLN A 174 -4.73 8.27 -13.95
CA GLN A 174 -4.67 8.12 -12.49
C GLN A 174 -3.22 7.96 -12.02
N ASP A 175 -2.81 8.81 -11.08
CA ASP A 175 -1.55 8.70 -10.37
C ASP A 175 -1.76 8.00 -9.03
N ILE A 176 -0.87 7.07 -8.69
CA ILE A 176 -0.93 6.30 -7.44
C ILE A 176 0.26 6.68 -6.58
N PHE A 177 -0.03 7.23 -5.41
CA PHE A 177 0.97 7.59 -4.42
C PHE A 177 0.95 6.62 -3.24
N ASN A 178 2.14 6.21 -2.81
CA ASN A 178 2.32 5.40 -1.62
C ASN A 178 3.54 5.89 -0.82
N PRO A 179 3.34 6.42 0.42
CA PRO A 179 4.41 6.92 1.28
C PRO A 179 5.47 5.87 1.66
N THR A 180 5.16 4.58 1.52
CA THR A 180 6.04 3.46 1.88
C THR A 180 6.87 2.92 0.72
N THR A 181 6.60 3.35 -0.52
CA THR A 181 7.37 2.96 -1.72
C THR A 181 8.09 4.17 -2.28
N ASP A 182 8.78 4.04 -3.42
CA ASP A 182 9.47 5.15 -4.09
C ASP A 182 8.51 6.16 -4.77
N HIS A 183 7.20 5.89 -4.79
CA HIS A 183 6.18 6.75 -5.39
C HIS A 183 5.51 7.66 -4.35
N HIS A 184 6.30 8.52 -3.69
CA HIS A 184 5.84 9.38 -2.60
C HIS A 184 6.05 10.88 -2.86
N ASP A 185 6.73 11.26 -3.94
CA ASP A 185 6.96 12.65 -4.30
C ASP A 185 5.85 13.16 -5.23
N VAL A 186 5.40 14.39 -5.01
CA VAL A 186 4.34 15.07 -5.76
C VAL A 186 4.84 16.42 -6.26
N MET A 187 4.45 16.75 -7.49
CA MET A 187 4.65 18.05 -8.10
C MET A 187 3.30 18.76 -8.22
N MET A 188 3.20 19.98 -7.73
CA MET A 188 1.98 20.79 -7.74
C MET A 188 2.24 22.12 -8.42
N LEU A 189 1.22 22.72 -9.02
CA LEU A 189 1.31 24.08 -9.53
C LEU A 189 1.45 25.05 -8.35
N ALA A 190 2.49 25.89 -8.36
CA ALA A 190 2.64 26.93 -7.36
C ALA A 190 1.52 27.97 -7.57
N THR A 191 0.73 28.24 -6.54
CA THR A 191 -0.25 29.34 -6.61
C THR A 191 0.54 30.64 -6.48
N PRO A 192 0.45 31.57 -7.44
CA PRO A 192 1.08 32.87 -7.27
C PRO A 192 0.41 33.53 -6.05
N GLU A 193 1.19 33.78 -5.01
CA GLU A 193 0.71 34.59 -3.90
C GLU A 193 0.30 35.95 -4.47
N ASN A 194 -0.85 36.49 -4.03
CA ASN A 194 -1.28 37.84 -4.38
C ASN A 194 -0.37 38.87 -3.69
N THR A 195 0.92 38.85 -4.01
CA THR A 195 1.88 39.87 -3.60
C THR A 195 1.74 41.05 -4.53
N ASN A 196 1.43 42.19 -3.92
CA ASN A 196 1.28 43.52 -4.50
C ASN A 196 2.19 43.75 -5.72
N GLU A 197 1.60 44.38 -6.73
CA GLU A 197 2.05 44.59 -8.13
C GLU A 197 3.38 45.36 -8.33
N LEU A 198 4.33 45.32 -7.38
CA LEU A 198 5.55 46.14 -7.43
C LEU A 198 6.88 45.36 -7.24
N GLU A 199 6.87 44.02 -7.24
CA GLU A 199 8.09 43.20 -7.38
C GLU A 199 8.05 42.38 -8.68
N THR A 200 7.54 43.02 -9.73
CA THR A 200 7.55 42.56 -11.10
C THR A 200 8.99 42.48 -11.60
N ILE A 201 9.58 41.26 -11.63
CA ILE A 201 10.52 40.72 -12.65
C ILE A 201 11.29 39.48 -12.11
N HIS A 202 11.43 39.28 -10.79
CA HIS A 202 12.23 38.14 -10.26
C HIS A 202 11.42 36.99 -9.63
N GLN A 203 10.12 37.16 -9.39
CA GLN A 203 9.27 36.13 -8.77
C GLN A 203 8.43 35.34 -9.81
N CYS A 204 9.00 35.08 -10.98
CA CYS A 204 8.28 34.53 -12.15
C CYS A 204 8.81 33.17 -12.64
N TYR A 205 9.56 32.41 -11.82
CA TYR A 205 10.25 31.20 -12.30
C TYR A 205 10.05 29.91 -11.49
N CYS A 206 9.12 29.88 -10.54
CA CYS A 206 8.75 28.62 -9.89
C CYS A 206 7.27 28.31 -10.13
N CYS A 207 6.94 27.92 -11.35
CA CYS A 207 5.58 27.47 -11.69
C CYS A 207 5.15 26.22 -10.92
N PHE A 208 6.09 25.53 -10.27
CA PHE A 208 5.85 24.25 -9.62
C PHE A 208 6.49 24.17 -8.24
N CYS A 209 5.78 23.54 -7.31
CA CYS A 209 6.25 23.15 -5.99
C CYS A 209 6.39 21.63 -5.93
N TYR A 210 7.40 21.17 -5.19
CA TYR A 210 7.63 19.75 -4.94
C TYR A 210 7.39 19.46 -3.46
N ALA A 211 6.72 18.35 -3.18
CA ALA A 211 6.46 17.90 -1.82
C ALA A 211 6.60 16.39 -1.73
N ARG A 212 7.03 15.91 -0.57
CA ARG A 212 7.10 14.50 -0.23
C ARG A 212 5.92 14.14 0.67
N ILE A 213 5.12 13.15 0.28
CA ILE A 213 4.04 12.64 1.10
C ILE A 213 4.64 11.79 2.23
N ILE A 214 4.47 12.25 3.47
CA ILE A 214 4.95 11.56 4.68
C ILE A 214 3.91 10.54 5.17
N GLY A 215 2.63 10.82 4.97
CA GLY A 215 1.55 9.93 5.36
C GLY A 215 0.22 10.38 4.78
N ILE A 216 -0.70 9.41 4.62
CA ILE A 216 -2.05 9.65 4.14
C ILE A 216 -3.00 9.30 5.28
N TYR A 217 -3.89 10.23 5.60
CA TYR A 217 -4.84 10.07 6.70
C TYR A 217 -6.22 10.51 6.23
N HIS A 218 -7.26 9.83 6.69
CA HIS A 218 -8.61 10.38 6.67
C HIS A 218 -9.14 10.52 8.09
N ALA A 219 -10.08 11.45 8.27
CA ALA A 219 -10.71 11.73 9.55
C ALA A 219 -12.21 11.88 9.34
N ASN A 220 -12.99 11.38 10.29
CA ASN A 220 -14.43 11.59 10.31
C ASN A 220 -14.72 12.90 11.03
N ILE A 221 -15.27 13.88 10.31
CA ILE A 221 -15.45 15.24 10.82
C ILE A 221 -16.93 15.57 10.89
N GLN A 222 -17.33 16.21 11.98
CA GLN A 222 -18.66 16.78 12.15
C GLN A 222 -18.56 18.28 12.37
N TYR A 223 -19.39 19.03 11.64
CA TYR A 223 -19.57 20.46 11.82
C TYR A 223 -20.83 20.72 12.66
N ILE A 224 -20.73 21.51 13.72
CA ILE A 224 -21.81 21.87 14.66
C ILE A 224 -21.98 23.41 14.73
N GLY A 225 -21.38 24.13 13.78
CA GLY A 225 -21.48 25.59 13.75
C GLY A 225 -22.82 26.09 13.20
N PRO A 226 -23.06 27.41 13.33
CA PRO A 226 -24.25 28.05 12.75
C PRO A 226 -24.32 27.81 11.24
N GLY A 227 -25.54 27.63 10.72
CA GLY A 227 -25.82 27.26 9.33
C GLY A 227 -26.02 25.76 9.09
N PHE A 228 -25.82 24.91 10.11
CA PHE A 228 -26.12 23.48 10.02
C PHE A 228 -27.64 23.23 10.17
N SER A 229 -28.33 22.97 9.05
CA SER A 229 -29.71 22.46 9.07
C SER A 229 -29.67 20.95 9.27
N SER A 230 -29.93 20.49 10.50
CA SER A 230 -30.18 19.07 10.74
C SER A 230 -31.51 18.70 10.09
N TYR A 231 -31.48 18.09 8.89
CA TYR A 231 -32.63 17.32 8.46
C TYR A 231 -32.78 16.14 9.44
N PRO A 232 -33.94 15.96 10.09
CA PRO A 232 -34.14 14.80 10.93
C PRO A 232 -34.14 13.54 10.03
N PRO A 233 -33.62 12.40 10.53
CA PRO A 233 -33.75 11.14 9.81
C PRO A 233 -35.24 10.77 9.72
N CYS A 234 -35.73 10.57 8.49
CA CYS A 234 -36.97 9.84 8.24
C CYS A 234 -36.75 8.34 8.45
#